data_AF-A0A8J7IMM8-F1
#
_entry.id   AF-A0A8J7IMM8-F1
#
_cell.length_a   1.000
_cell.length_b   1.000
_cell.length_c   1.000
_cell.angle_alpha   90.00
_cell.angle_beta   90.00
_cell.angle_gamma   90.00
#
_symmetry.space_group_name_H-M   'P 1'
#
loop_
_entity.id
_entity.type
_entity.pdbx_description
1 polymer ?
#
loop_
_entity_poly.entity_id
_entity_poly.type
_entity_poly.pdbx_seq_one_letter_code
_entity_poly.pdbx_strand_id
1 'polypeptide(L)'
;MPKSEAEMALDDFFVEREGEGAMDEIRQVDLIDAGILDSLDLVTMSVFLENRLGQKVDLGDPATFEAFRRYQTLLDLLNSTAAGSAPIGPDNS
;
A
#
# COMPACT_ATOMS: atom_id res chain seq x y z
N MET A 1 -2.39 1.67 -19.58
CA MET A 1 -1.16 1.06 -19.02
C MET A 1 -1.58 -0.11 -18.15
N PRO A 2 -0.81 -1.21 -18.08
CA PRO A 2 -1.10 -2.26 -17.11
C PRO A 2 -0.94 -1.71 -15.69
N LYS A 3 -1.77 -2.20 -14.75
CA LYS A 3 -1.66 -1.87 -13.33
C LYS A 3 -0.31 -2.34 -12.79
N SER A 4 0.30 -1.60 -11.87
CA SER A 4 1.50 -2.06 -11.18
C SER A 4 1.16 -3.19 -10.21
N GLU A 5 2.17 -3.96 -9.80
CA GLU A 5 1.97 -5.00 -8.78
C GLU A 5 1.45 -4.43 -7.45
N ALA A 6 1.93 -3.22 -7.07
CA ALA A 6 1.42 -2.50 -5.91
C ALA A 6 -0.03 -2.06 -6.08
N GLU A 7 -0.42 -1.57 -7.27
CA GLU A 7 -1.81 -1.20 -7.55
C GLU A 7 -2.72 -2.44 -7.49
N MET A 8 -2.28 -3.57 -8.03
CA MET A 8 -3.01 -4.84 -7.94
C MET A 8 -3.15 -5.30 -6.48
N ALA A 9 -2.09 -5.24 -5.68
CA ALA A 9 -2.15 -5.61 -4.27
C ALA A 9 -3.12 -4.72 -3.46
N LEU A 10 -3.11 -3.40 -3.71
CA LEU A 10 -4.05 -2.50 -3.05
C LEU A 10 -5.49 -2.74 -3.48
N ASP A 11 -5.72 -2.89 -4.79
CA ASP A 11 -7.06 -3.21 -5.31
C ASP A 11 -7.57 -4.54 -4.72
N ASP A 12 -6.74 -5.59 -4.70
CA ASP A 12 -7.10 -6.89 -4.11
C ASP A 12 -7.52 -6.72 -2.63
N PHE A 13 -6.72 -5.99 -1.83
CA PHE A 13 -7.02 -5.75 -0.41
C PHE A 13 -8.36 -5.03 -0.19
N PHE A 14 -8.62 -3.96 -0.93
CA PHE A 14 -9.86 -3.20 -0.78
C PHE A 14 -11.07 -3.93 -1.35
N VAL A 15 -10.92 -4.65 -2.47
CA VAL A 15 -12.00 -5.44 -3.06
C VAL A 15 -12.40 -6.61 -2.16
N GLU A 16 -11.44 -7.31 -1.55
CA GLU A 16 -11.73 -8.41 -0.62
C GLU A 16 -12.53 -7.95 0.60
N ARG A 17 -12.37 -6.69 1.01
CA ARG A 17 -12.95 -6.16 2.24
C ARG A 17 -14.24 -5.36 2.02
N GLU A 18 -14.25 -4.47 1.04
CA GLU A 18 -15.35 -3.53 0.76
C GLU A 18 -16.15 -3.89 -0.49
N GLY A 19 -15.62 -4.77 -1.35
CA GLY A 19 -16.20 -5.16 -2.62
C GLY A 19 -15.84 -4.23 -3.79
N GLU A 20 -15.98 -4.73 -5.01
CA GLU A 20 -15.61 -4.00 -6.25
C GLU A 20 -16.34 -2.65 -6.40
N GLY A 21 -17.57 -2.54 -5.89
CA GLY A 21 -18.39 -1.32 -6.00
C GLY A 21 -17.88 -0.14 -5.17
N ALA A 22 -17.01 -0.36 -4.18
CA ALA A 22 -16.50 0.69 -3.30
C ALA A 22 -15.25 1.39 -3.85
N MET A 23 -14.62 0.85 -4.90
CA MET A 23 -13.31 1.31 -5.36
C MET A 23 -13.28 2.76 -5.83
N ASP A 24 -14.36 3.24 -6.45
CA ASP A 24 -14.46 4.62 -6.90
C ASP A 24 -14.45 5.61 -5.74
N GLU A 25 -15.09 5.26 -4.62
CA GLU A 25 -15.12 6.06 -3.39
C GLU A 25 -13.76 6.01 -2.69
N ILE A 26 -13.20 4.81 -2.51
CA ILE A 26 -11.90 4.56 -1.88
C ILE A 26 -10.78 5.40 -2.53
N ARG A 27 -10.83 5.57 -3.85
CA ARG A 27 -9.84 6.37 -4.59
C ARG A 27 -9.97 7.89 -4.37
N GLN A 28 -11.08 8.37 -3.80
CA GLN A 28 -11.39 9.80 -3.68
C GLN A 28 -11.42 10.31 -2.23
N VAL A 29 -11.68 9.44 -1.26
CA VAL A 29 -11.86 9.82 0.14
C VAL A 29 -10.57 9.74 0.96
N ASP A 30 -10.61 10.31 2.17
CA ASP A 30 -9.61 10.03 3.19
C ASP A 30 -10.03 8.74 3.88
N LEU A 31 -9.21 7.70 3.74
CA LEU A 31 -9.56 6.34 4.14
C LEU A 31 -9.75 6.21 5.66
N ILE A 32 -9.03 7.01 6.45
CA ILE A 32 -9.15 6.97 7.91
C ILE A 32 -10.36 7.80 8.35
N ASP A 33 -10.50 9.03 7.86
CA ASP A 33 -11.63 9.89 8.27
C ASP A 33 -12.98 9.36 7.77
N ALA A 34 -13.01 8.71 6.61
CA ALA A 34 -14.22 8.04 6.10
C ALA A 34 -14.55 6.75 6.86
N GLY A 35 -13.69 6.31 7.78
CA GLY A 35 -13.86 5.06 8.52
C GLY A 35 -13.66 3.80 7.68
N ILE A 36 -13.01 3.93 6.50
CA ILE A 36 -12.65 2.79 5.65
C ILE A 36 -11.48 2.03 6.27
N LEU A 37 -10.49 2.71 6.84
CA LEU A 37 -9.36 2.10 7.55
C LEU A 37 -9.39 2.52 9.01
N ASP A 38 -9.49 1.53 9.90
CA ASP A 38 -9.24 1.72 11.33
C ASP A 38 -7.84 1.23 11.74
N SER A 39 -7.49 1.36 13.02
CA SER A 39 -6.18 0.95 13.53
C SER A 39 -5.83 -0.53 13.29
N LEU A 40 -6.83 -1.42 13.30
CA LEU A 40 -6.63 -2.85 13.04
C LEU A 40 -6.44 -3.09 11.54
N ASP A 41 -7.17 -2.35 10.70
CA ASP A 41 -7.00 -2.42 9.25
C ASP A 41 -5.61 -1.95 8.83
N LEU A 42 -5.07 -0.89 9.43
CA LEU A 42 -3.71 -0.43 9.15
C LEU A 42 -2.67 -1.52 9.39
N VAL A 43 -2.79 -2.25 10.51
CA VAL A 43 -1.88 -3.36 10.86
C VAL A 43 -2.11 -4.55 9.94
N THR A 44 -3.36 -4.87 9.61
CA THR A 44 -3.68 -6.00 8.72
C THR A 44 -3.18 -5.73 7.30
N MET A 45 -3.36 -4.50 6.82
CA MET A 45 -2.89 -4.06 5.50
C MET A 45 -1.36 -4.06 5.43
N SER A 46 -0.66 -3.60 6.47
CA SER A 46 0.82 -3.60 6.45
C SER A 46 1.37 -5.03 6.36
N VAL A 47 0.81 -5.98 7.10
CA VAL A 47 1.17 -7.40 7.02
C VAL A 47 0.83 -8.00 5.65
N PHE A 48 -0.35 -7.67 5.11
CA PHE A 48 -0.76 -8.12 3.78
C PHE A 48 0.22 -7.63 2.69
N LEU A 49 0.56 -6.34 2.70
CA LEU A 49 1.48 -5.72 1.75
C LEU A 49 2.90 -6.28 1.90
N GLU A 50 3.38 -6.53 3.12
CA GLU A 50 4.67 -7.18 3.36
C GLU A 50 4.72 -8.58 2.76
N ASN A 51 3.66 -9.38 2.96
CA ASN A 51 3.60 -10.73 2.41
C ASN A 51 3.46 -10.75 0.89
N ARG A 52 2.75 -9.78 0.31
CA ARG A 52 2.46 -9.71 -1.13
C ARG A 52 3.61 -9.12 -1.94
N LEU A 53 4.24 -8.06 -1.44
CA LEU A 53 5.24 -7.27 -2.16
C LEU A 53 6.67 -7.48 -1.62
N GLY A 54 6.83 -8.16 -0.47
CA GLY A 54 8.12 -8.30 0.21
C GLY A 54 8.65 -6.98 0.80
N GLN A 55 7.79 -5.98 0.95
CA GLN A 55 8.15 -4.64 1.43
C GLN A 55 7.59 -4.39 2.82
N LYS A 56 8.48 -4.07 3.77
CA LYS A 56 8.07 -3.63 5.10
C LYS A 56 7.56 -2.20 5.07
N VAL A 57 6.47 -1.97 5.78
CA VAL A 57 5.86 -0.65 5.94
C VAL A 57 5.89 -0.26 7.41
N ASP A 58 6.60 0.81 7.73
CA ASP A 58 6.77 1.28 9.12
C ASP A 58 5.64 2.25 9.50
N LEU A 59 4.57 1.73 10.12
CA LEU A 59 3.45 2.56 10.60
C LEU A 59 3.85 3.52 11.74
N GLY A 60 5.04 3.36 12.34
CA GLY A 60 5.57 4.28 13.34
C GLY A 60 6.15 5.56 12.74
N ASP A 61 6.47 5.55 11.43
CA ASP A 61 6.89 6.73 10.70
C ASP A 61 5.66 7.60 10.33
N PRO A 62 5.60 8.88 10.76
CA PRO A 62 4.48 9.75 10.44
C PRO A 62 4.24 9.92 8.93
N ALA A 63 5.29 9.93 8.10
CA ALA A 63 5.12 10.07 6.66
C ALA A 63 4.46 8.83 6.04
N THR A 64 4.86 7.65 6.48
CA THR A 64 4.22 6.38 6.14
C THR A 64 2.78 6.33 6.62
N PHE A 65 2.50 6.73 7.86
CA PHE A 65 1.12 6.80 8.38
C PHE A 65 0.24 7.75 7.55
N GLU A 66 0.73 8.94 7.21
CA GLU A 66 0.00 9.89 6.37
C GLU A 66 -0.26 9.35 4.96
N ALA A 67 0.66 8.54 4.40
CA ALA A 67 0.45 7.91 3.10
C ALA A 67 -0.75 6.95 3.09
N PHE A 68 -1.09 6.32 4.23
CA PHE A 68 -2.23 5.40 4.34
C PHE A 68 -3.58 6.13 4.31
N ARG A 69 -3.60 7.46 4.47
CA ARG A 69 -4.84 8.24 4.44
C ARG A 69 -5.46 8.32 3.06
N ARG A 70 -4.69 8.18 1.98
CA ARG A 70 -5.19 8.25 0.60
C ARG A 70 -4.66 7.11 -0.23
N TYR A 71 -5.54 6.54 -1.07
CA TYR A 71 -5.17 5.45 -1.98
C TYR A 71 -3.94 5.79 -2.83
N GLN A 72 -3.94 6.98 -3.45
CA GLN A 72 -2.85 7.38 -4.34
C GLN A 72 -1.52 7.54 -3.60
N THR A 73 -1.50 8.15 -2.41
CA THR A 73 -0.26 8.34 -1.65
C THR A 73 0.31 7.02 -1.15
N LEU A 74 -0.57 6.08 -0.79
CA LEU A 74 -0.16 4.73 -0.44
C LEU A 74 0.46 4.01 -1.64
N LEU A 75 -0.18 4.10 -2.81
CA LEU A 75 0.35 3.53 -4.04
C LEU A 75 1.72 4.13 -4.41
N ASP A 76 1.87 5.44 -4.29
CA ASP A 76 3.12 6.14 -4.56
C ASP A 76 4.24 5.71 -3.60
N LEU A 77 3.91 5.54 -2.31
CA LEU A 77 4.84 5.00 -1.30
C LEU A 77 5.34 3.61 -1.70
N LEU A 78 4.43 2.70 -2.06
CA LEU A 78 4.79 1.32 -2.42
C LEU A 78 5.62 1.25 -3.72
N ASN A 79 5.29 2.07 -4.72
CA ASN A 79 6.06 2.15 -5.95
C ASN A 79 7.44 2.81 -5.75
N SER A 80 7.55 3.78 -4.84
CA SER A 80 8.83 4.44 -4.52
C SER A 80 9.77 3.52 -3.72
N THR A 81 9.20 2.69 -2.85
CA THR A 81 9.95 1.71 -2.06
C THR A 81 10.45 0.55 -2.92
N ALA A 82 9.71 0.18 -3.98
CA ALA A 82 10.15 -0.79 -4.98
C ALA A 82 11.40 -0.36 -5.77
N ALA A 83 11.66 0.95 -5.88
CA ALA A 83 12.85 1.48 -6.54
C ALA A 83 14.12 1.41 -5.67
N GLY A 84 13.99 1.04 -4.38
CA GLY A 84 15.10 0.97 -3.42
C GLY A 84 15.84 -0.38 -3.33
N SER A 85 15.35 -1.43 -3.99
CA SER A 85 15.93 -2.78 -3.93
C SER A 85 16.57 -3.19 -5.26
N ALA A 86 17.55 -2.43 -5.74
CA ALA A 86 18.48 -2.96 -6.73
C ALA A 86 19.34 -4.05 -6.06
N PRO A 87 19.49 -5.25 -6.65
CA PRO A 87 20.38 -6.26 -6.11
C PRO A 87 21.81 -5.73 -6.16
N ILE A 88 22.47 -5.64 -5.01
CA ILE A 88 23.91 -5.53 -4.99
C ILE A 88 24.45 -6.87 -5.47
N GLY A 89 24.85 -6.94 -6.74
CA GLY A 89 25.63 -8.02 -7.29
C GLY A 89 26.21 -7.64 -8.66
N PRO A 90 27.36 -8.19 -9.08
CA PRO A 90 28.16 -9.20 -8.41
C PRO A 90 29.49 -8.64 -7.83
N ASP A 91 30.05 -9.44 -6.93
CA ASP A 91 31.48 -9.49 -6.59
C ASP A 91 32.38 -9.21 -7.81
N ASN A 92 33.37 -8.33 -7.64
CA ASN A 92 34.54 -8.26 -8.51
C ASN A 92 35.70 -7.50 -7.82
N SER A 93 36.65 -8.30 -7.33
CA SER A 93 38.11 -8.06 -7.08
C SER A 93 38.54 -8.02 -5.63
#